data_AF-A0A7Z9I2W6-F1
#
_entry.id   AF-A0A7Z9I2W6-F1
#
_cell.length_a   1.000
_cell.length_b   1.000
_cell.length_c   1.000
_cell.angle_alpha   90.00
_cell.angle_beta   90.00
_cell.angle_gamma   90.00
#
_symmetry.space_group_name_H-M   'P 1'
#
loop_
_entity.id
_entity.type
_entity.pdbx_description
1 polymer ?
#
loop_
_entity_poly.entity_id
_entity_poly.type
_entity_poly.pdbx_seq_one_letter_code
_entity_poly.pdbx_strand_id
1 'polypeptide(L)'
;MFRILLLNIIFSGIIVLLLPTLLAANKSPELKIIAIVLSKTCPLPDGPDMTIDSPDSILKSMSNPDCPKHGEIQLIQTAIVNQGTLPKQVGVEIKIKVDGQELEKKRYRKVYSIQSHDTARVLHEIKMENTGRYQISVRIWDAHFKRILLNTTTGDERYFFIASPQDVEVAKTQLASGVRVSGKRIISPLRFDPPDLRWESVQVLPKHALRGEKLRLRLNLMNVGGDIVKDIATKVQYFNVKQPMRKSVIAMPITSVMAPGEIITFDLEYILPDDQLLGKYQIIAIVDPDNEIEELKENNNIAKSNVIKLSDIKLLLPTDKFSFEENGLFLFQWDSLAFSEFKIQVGVDEKFEDAGSYFDLPQGNRWIADKELVPLAGELPGMAMGLMRAKEKNQLFWRVIGRQASGRQAISGIYSFSIAPASSDSS
;
A
#
# COMPACT_ATOMS: atom_id res chain seq x y z
N MET A 1 -53.51 56.87 -63.49
CA MET A 1 -53.20 58.31 -63.62
C MET A 1 -52.40 58.72 -62.41
N PHE A 2 -51.27 59.43 -62.62
CA PHE A 2 -50.75 60.51 -61.76
C PHE A 2 -50.56 60.19 -60.26
N ARG A 3 -49.48 60.49 -59.55
CA ARG A 3 -48.28 61.32 -59.72
C ARG A 3 -47.64 61.26 -58.30
N ILE A 4 -46.31 61.22 -58.16
CA ILE A 4 -45.50 62.32 -57.55
C ILE A 4 -45.79 62.56 -56.05
N LEU A 5 -44.85 62.56 -55.10
CA LEU A 5 -43.71 63.48 -54.85
C LEU A 5 -43.05 62.93 -53.55
N LEU A 6 -41.72 62.84 -53.35
CA LEU A 6 -40.83 63.95 -52.92
C LEU A 6 -41.39 64.64 -51.65
N LEU A 7 -40.68 64.94 -50.56
CA LEU A 7 -39.26 65.21 -50.32
C LEU A 7 -39.09 65.49 -48.80
N ASN A 8 -37.89 65.23 -48.29
CA ASN A 8 -37.18 65.72 -47.08
C ASN A 8 -37.78 66.84 -46.21
N ILE A 9 -37.43 66.81 -44.91
CA ILE A 9 -36.78 67.87 -44.08
C ILE A 9 -36.77 67.35 -42.61
N ILE A 10 -35.63 66.97 -41.99
CA ILE A 10 -34.47 67.71 -41.42
C ILE A 10 -34.59 67.92 -39.89
N PHE A 11 -33.58 67.36 -39.16
CA PHE A 11 -33.06 67.71 -37.81
C PHE A 11 -33.97 67.48 -36.59
N SER A 12 -33.53 67.08 -35.39
CA SER A 12 -32.24 66.91 -34.70
C SER A 12 -32.52 66.13 -33.40
N GLY A 13 -31.60 65.31 -32.90
CA GLY A 13 -31.71 64.76 -31.53
C GLY A 13 -31.00 63.43 -31.31
N ILE A 14 -29.86 63.50 -30.64
CA ILE A 14 -28.91 62.42 -30.30
C ILE A 14 -29.54 61.37 -29.39
N ILE A 15 -29.47 60.08 -29.75
CA ILE A 15 -29.17 58.98 -28.81
C ILE A 15 -28.21 58.00 -29.49
N VAL A 16 -27.02 57.90 -28.89
CA VAL A 16 -25.98 56.92 -29.21
C VAL A 16 -26.43 55.54 -28.76
N LEU A 17 -26.44 54.56 -29.67
CA LEU A 17 -26.40 53.14 -29.33
C LEU A 17 -25.38 52.46 -30.25
N LEU A 18 -24.14 52.39 -29.74
CA LEU A 18 -23.08 51.53 -30.23
C LEU A 18 -23.51 50.07 -30.01
N LEU A 19 -23.78 49.34 -31.10
CA LEU A 19 -23.88 47.88 -31.09
C LEU A 19 -22.74 47.31 -31.95
N PRO A 20 -21.87 46.46 -31.38
CA PRO A 20 -20.71 45.93 -32.06
C PRO A 20 -21.10 44.81 -33.04
N THR A 21 -20.39 44.79 -34.16
CA THR A 21 -20.39 43.75 -35.19
C THR A 21 -19.99 42.39 -34.62
N LEU A 22 -20.89 41.41 -34.67
CA LEU A 22 -20.58 40.00 -34.48
C LEU A 22 -20.68 39.28 -35.83
N LEU A 23 -19.54 39.02 -36.47
CA LEU A 23 -19.42 37.93 -37.43
C LEU A 23 -19.54 36.61 -36.65
N ALA A 24 -20.75 36.06 -36.56
CA ALA A 24 -20.98 34.71 -36.08
C ALA A 24 -20.71 33.72 -37.22
N ALA A 25 -19.65 32.92 -37.08
CA ALA A 25 -19.48 31.69 -37.83
C ALA A 25 -20.66 30.75 -37.51
N ASN A 26 -21.54 30.56 -38.49
CA ASN A 26 -22.81 29.86 -38.34
C ASN A 26 -22.57 28.35 -38.21
N LYS A 27 -22.30 27.86 -36.99
CA LYS A 27 -22.37 26.42 -36.66
C LYS A 27 -23.79 25.95 -36.96
N SER A 28 -24.00 25.00 -37.88
CA SER A 28 -25.32 24.38 -38.03
C SER A 28 -25.61 23.60 -36.75
N PRO A 29 -26.56 24.03 -35.89
CA PRO A 29 -26.80 23.39 -34.60
C PRO A 29 -27.47 22.01 -34.72
N GLU A 30 -27.82 21.59 -35.94
CA GLU A 30 -28.62 20.40 -36.21
C GLU A 30 -27.79 19.19 -36.65
N LEU A 31 -26.53 19.34 -37.07
CA LEU A 31 -25.69 18.20 -37.46
C LEU A 31 -24.54 18.04 -36.47
N LYS A 32 -24.29 16.81 -36.02
CA LYS A 32 -23.19 16.50 -35.10
C LYS A 32 -22.48 15.21 -35.50
N ILE A 33 -21.14 15.25 -35.46
CA ILE A 33 -20.31 14.04 -35.52
C ILE A 33 -20.30 13.45 -34.11
N ILE A 34 -20.80 12.22 -33.95
CA ILE A 34 -20.89 11.58 -32.63
C ILE A 34 -19.76 10.59 -32.40
N ALA A 35 -19.17 10.03 -33.45
CA ALA A 35 -18.02 9.14 -33.33
C ALA A 35 -17.25 9.03 -34.65
N ILE A 36 -15.92 8.84 -34.51
CA ILE A 36 -15.03 8.36 -35.56
C ILE A 36 -14.40 7.07 -35.04
N VAL A 37 -14.67 5.96 -35.73
CA VAL A 37 -14.23 4.62 -35.34
C VAL A 37 -13.32 4.06 -36.44
N LEU A 38 -12.18 3.51 -36.03
CA LEU A 38 -11.22 2.87 -36.90
C LEU A 38 -11.34 1.34 -36.72
N SER A 39 -11.24 0.56 -37.81
CA SER A 39 -11.18 -0.91 -37.72
C SER A 39 -9.91 -1.46 -37.09
N LYS A 40 -8.84 -0.66 -37.06
CA LYS A 40 -7.55 -0.99 -36.45
C LYS A 40 -7.12 0.22 -35.64
N THR A 41 -6.69 -0.02 -34.42
CA THR A 41 -6.28 1.01 -33.48
C THR A 41 -5.06 0.53 -32.74
N CYS A 42 -4.00 1.33 -32.76
CA CYS A 42 -2.89 1.07 -31.87
C CYS A 42 -3.30 1.45 -30.44
N PRO A 43 -2.97 0.64 -29.43
CA PRO A 43 -3.08 1.07 -28.05
C PRO A 43 -2.28 2.37 -27.90
N LEU A 44 -2.97 3.42 -27.45
CA LEU A 44 -2.29 4.65 -27.08
C LEU A 44 -1.34 4.32 -25.94
N PRO A 45 -0.14 4.89 -25.93
CA PRO A 45 0.78 4.64 -24.84
C PRO A 45 0.17 5.18 -23.52
N ASP A 46 0.07 4.31 -22.50
CA ASP A 46 -0.49 4.65 -21.18
C ASP A 46 0.47 5.52 -20.36
N GLY A 47 0.30 6.85 -20.42
CA GLY A 47 1.07 7.77 -19.59
C GLY A 47 0.85 9.23 -19.97
N PRO A 48 0.96 10.18 -19.02
CA PRO A 48 0.70 11.61 -19.28
C PRO A 48 1.68 12.25 -20.28
N ASP A 49 2.80 11.58 -20.55
CA ASP A 49 3.95 12.11 -21.27
C ASP A 49 4.33 11.34 -22.54
N MET A 50 3.63 10.25 -22.86
CA MET A 50 3.97 9.46 -24.04
C MET A 50 3.30 10.02 -25.29
N THR A 51 4.15 10.43 -26.24
CA THR A 51 3.72 10.88 -27.56
C THR A 51 3.55 9.69 -28.50
N ILE A 52 2.68 9.85 -29.49
CA ILE A 52 2.33 8.80 -30.47
C ILE A 52 3.52 8.36 -31.34
N ASP A 53 4.56 9.17 -31.42
CA ASP A 53 5.82 8.93 -32.12
C ASP A 53 6.96 8.47 -31.18
N SER A 54 6.65 8.05 -29.95
CA SER A 54 7.66 7.50 -29.02
C SER A 54 8.26 6.19 -29.55
N PRO A 55 9.52 5.85 -29.19
CA PRO A 55 10.13 4.57 -29.56
C PRO A 55 9.25 3.35 -29.23
N ASP A 56 8.57 3.36 -28.10
CA ASP A 56 7.64 2.31 -27.70
C ASP A 56 6.41 2.25 -28.60
N SER A 57 5.83 3.40 -28.97
CA SER A 57 4.72 3.46 -29.93
C SER A 57 5.14 2.99 -31.32
N ILE A 58 6.35 3.35 -31.77
CA ILE A 58 6.94 2.90 -33.04
C ILE A 58 7.08 1.38 -33.03
N LEU A 59 7.67 0.78 -31.99
CA LEU A 59 7.83 -0.67 -31.90
C LEU A 59 6.48 -1.41 -31.75
N LYS A 60 5.55 -0.88 -30.95
CA LYS A 60 4.19 -1.43 -30.82
C LYS A 60 3.42 -1.39 -32.13
N SER A 61 3.61 -0.35 -32.96
CA SER A 61 2.97 -0.26 -34.28
C SER A 61 3.35 -1.42 -35.22
N MET A 62 4.52 -2.03 -35.01
CA MET A 62 5.01 -3.16 -35.80
C MET A 62 4.56 -4.51 -35.24
N SER A 63 4.65 -4.69 -33.92
CA SER A 63 4.42 -5.98 -33.27
C SER A 63 2.95 -6.27 -32.99
N ASN A 64 2.12 -5.25 -32.78
CA ASN A 64 0.71 -5.43 -32.45
C ASN A 64 -0.12 -5.71 -33.72
N PRO A 65 -0.85 -6.84 -33.80
CA PRO A 65 -1.71 -7.15 -34.95
C PRO A 65 -2.89 -6.17 -35.14
N ASP A 66 -3.31 -5.50 -34.06
CA ASP A 66 -4.42 -4.54 -34.07
C ASP A 66 -4.03 -3.16 -34.60
N CYS A 67 -2.73 -2.92 -34.80
CA CYS A 67 -2.21 -1.70 -35.41
C CYS A 67 -2.34 -1.73 -36.94
N PRO A 68 -2.69 -0.59 -37.58
CA PRO A 68 -2.64 -0.47 -39.04
C PRO A 68 -1.20 -0.55 -39.55
N LYS A 69 -0.98 -1.31 -40.62
CA LYS A 69 0.33 -1.46 -41.25
C LYS A 69 0.40 -0.77 -42.61
N HIS A 70 1.63 -0.45 -43.02
CA HIS A 70 1.88 0.08 -44.36
C HIS A 70 1.33 -0.88 -45.44
N GLY A 71 0.56 -0.32 -46.38
CA GLY A 71 -0.08 -1.05 -47.47
C GLY A 71 -1.47 -1.62 -47.16
N GLU A 72 -1.88 -1.66 -45.88
CA GLU A 72 -3.19 -2.18 -45.48
C GLU A 72 -4.34 -1.21 -45.76
N ILE A 73 -5.57 -1.74 -45.73
CA ILE A 73 -6.80 -0.95 -45.81
C ILE A 73 -7.29 -0.66 -44.39
N GLN A 74 -7.39 0.62 -44.05
CA GLN A 74 -8.05 1.12 -42.85
C GLN A 74 -9.51 1.42 -43.16
N LEU A 75 -10.44 0.79 -42.43
CA LEU A 75 -11.84 1.17 -42.47
C LEU A 75 -12.08 2.28 -41.44
N ILE A 76 -12.74 3.35 -41.88
CA ILE A 76 -13.06 4.51 -41.06
C ILE A 76 -14.56 4.72 -41.09
N GLN A 77 -15.22 4.46 -39.96
CA GLN A 77 -16.64 4.67 -39.79
C GLN A 77 -16.87 5.99 -39.06
N THR A 78 -17.59 6.91 -39.71
CA THR A 78 -18.07 8.15 -39.08
C THR A 78 -19.55 8.02 -38.76
N ALA A 79 -19.93 8.28 -37.53
CA ALA A 79 -21.34 8.39 -37.15
C ALA A 79 -21.73 9.88 -37.09
N ILE A 80 -22.76 10.25 -37.85
CA ILE A 80 -23.26 11.62 -37.99
C ILE A 80 -24.75 11.60 -37.66
N VAL A 81 -25.17 12.41 -36.69
CA VAL A 81 -26.58 12.57 -36.32
C VAL A 81 -27.14 13.85 -36.92
N ASN A 82 -28.34 13.77 -37.46
CA ASN A 82 -29.16 14.91 -37.86
C ASN A 82 -30.25 15.14 -36.82
N GLN A 83 -30.07 16.14 -35.97
CA GLN A 83 -31.01 16.59 -34.94
C GLN A 83 -32.05 17.58 -35.50
N GLY A 84 -31.96 17.92 -36.78
CA GLY A 84 -32.93 18.78 -37.46
C GLY A 84 -34.23 18.05 -37.78
N THR A 85 -35.29 18.83 -38.02
CA THR A 85 -36.63 18.31 -38.34
C THR A 85 -36.79 17.86 -39.80
N LEU A 86 -35.83 18.15 -40.67
CA LEU A 86 -35.84 17.79 -42.10
C LEU A 86 -34.65 16.88 -42.48
N PRO A 87 -34.83 15.96 -43.46
CA PRO A 87 -33.72 15.20 -44.04
C PRO A 87 -32.68 16.13 -44.69
N LYS A 88 -31.40 15.75 -44.60
CA LYS A 88 -30.28 16.53 -45.16
C LYS A 88 -29.36 15.68 -46.03
N GLN A 89 -28.96 16.23 -47.17
CA GLN A 89 -27.85 15.70 -47.96
C GLN A 89 -26.55 16.43 -47.61
N VAL A 90 -25.53 15.68 -47.25
CA VAL A 90 -24.24 16.20 -46.79
C VAL A 90 -23.08 15.50 -47.48
N GLY A 91 -22.03 16.25 -47.80
CA GLY A 91 -20.76 15.70 -48.24
C GLY A 91 -19.89 15.34 -47.04
N VAL A 92 -19.44 14.10 -46.92
CA VAL A 92 -18.50 13.67 -45.87
C VAL A 92 -17.11 13.56 -46.49
N GLU A 93 -16.14 14.24 -45.89
CA GLU A 93 -14.73 14.20 -46.28
C GLU A 93 -13.88 13.66 -45.13
N ILE A 94 -13.09 12.62 -45.38
CA ILE A 94 -12.03 12.19 -44.46
C ILE A 94 -10.76 13.00 -44.74
N LYS A 95 -10.30 13.73 -43.74
CA LYS A 95 -9.07 14.50 -43.76
C LYS A 95 -7.96 13.71 -43.09
N ILE A 96 -6.90 13.43 -43.84
CA ILE A 96 -5.72 12.70 -43.36
C ILE A 96 -4.53 13.62 -43.40
N LYS A 97 -3.83 13.74 -42.27
CA LYS A 97 -2.47 14.28 -42.23
C LYS A 97 -1.49 13.20 -41.84
N VAL A 98 -0.34 13.18 -42.51
CA VAL A 98 0.81 12.35 -42.14
C VAL A 98 1.96 13.31 -41.81
N ASP A 99 2.49 13.22 -40.59
CA ASP A 99 3.54 14.11 -40.09
C ASP A 99 3.23 15.60 -40.25
N GLY A 100 1.94 15.95 -40.06
CA GLY A 100 1.42 17.30 -40.18
C GLY A 100 1.14 17.76 -41.62
N GLN A 101 1.57 17.00 -42.63
CA GLN A 101 1.28 17.26 -44.05
C GLN A 101 -0.05 16.63 -44.46
N GLU A 102 -0.93 17.41 -45.08
CA GLU A 102 -2.23 16.94 -45.53
C GLU A 102 -2.11 16.12 -46.82
N LEU A 103 -2.69 14.93 -46.84
CA LEU A 103 -2.77 14.10 -48.04
C LEU A 103 -3.99 14.52 -48.86
N GLU A 104 -3.80 15.40 -49.84
CA GLU A 104 -4.89 15.84 -50.72
C GLU A 104 -5.23 14.76 -51.76
N LYS A 105 -6.19 13.88 -51.44
CA LYS A 105 -6.74 12.89 -52.40
C LYS A 105 -8.24 13.03 -52.53
N LYS A 106 -8.70 13.23 -53.78
CA LYS A 106 -10.13 13.38 -54.14
C LYS A 106 -11.02 12.18 -53.75
N ARG A 107 -10.44 11.01 -53.47
CA ARG A 107 -11.16 9.75 -53.17
C ARG A 107 -11.74 9.67 -51.74
N TYR A 108 -11.55 10.71 -50.92
CA TYR A 108 -12.02 10.71 -49.52
C TYR A 108 -13.33 11.46 -49.29
N ARG A 109 -14.08 11.76 -50.37
CA ARG A 109 -15.33 12.52 -50.34
C ARG A 109 -16.49 11.66 -50.83
N LYS A 110 -17.60 11.64 -50.06
CA LYS A 110 -18.83 10.96 -50.48
C LYS A 110 -20.07 11.66 -49.93
N VAL A 111 -21.13 11.75 -50.74
CA VAL A 111 -22.40 12.37 -50.36
C VAL A 111 -23.32 11.34 -49.72
N TYR A 112 -23.99 11.73 -48.63
CA TYR A 112 -24.94 10.89 -47.90
C TYR A 112 -26.21 11.66 -47.61
N SER A 113 -27.34 10.94 -47.58
CA SER A 113 -28.63 11.46 -47.11
C SER A 113 -28.87 10.96 -45.69
N ILE A 114 -29.14 11.88 -44.76
CA ILE A 114 -29.42 11.59 -43.35
C ILE A 114 -30.85 12.02 -43.08
N GLN A 115 -31.70 11.10 -42.63
CA GLN A 115 -33.08 11.41 -42.29
C GLN A 115 -33.17 12.34 -41.08
N SER A 116 -34.33 12.96 -40.88
CA SER A 116 -34.63 13.75 -39.69
C SER A 116 -34.52 12.89 -38.43
N HIS A 117 -33.85 13.40 -37.39
CA HIS A 117 -33.64 12.71 -36.10
C HIS A 117 -32.91 11.36 -36.19
N ASP A 118 -32.22 11.09 -37.29
CA ASP A 118 -31.54 9.82 -37.55
C ASP A 118 -30.01 9.94 -37.50
N THR A 119 -29.32 8.80 -37.35
CA THR A 119 -27.87 8.68 -37.33
C THR A 119 -27.37 7.89 -38.54
N ALA A 120 -26.64 8.54 -39.43
CA ALA A 120 -25.95 7.87 -40.53
C ALA A 120 -24.58 7.36 -40.08
N ARG A 121 -24.26 6.11 -40.43
CA ARG A 121 -22.91 5.53 -40.29
C ARG A 121 -22.27 5.42 -41.66
N VAL A 122 -21.19 6.18 -41.83
CA VAL A 122 -20.51 6.40 -43.11
C VAL A 122 -19.15 5.71 -43.08
N LEU A 123 -18.99 4.68 -43.91
CA LEU A 123 -17.75 3.92 -44.02
C LEU A 123 -16.89 4.43 -45.18
N HIS A 124 -15.61 4.68 -44.89
CA HIS A 124 -14.56 4.94 -45.88
C HIS A 124 -13.48 3.87 -45.78
N GLU A 125 -13.03 3.40 -46.94
CA GLU A 125 -11.89 2.48 -47.04
C GLU A 125 -10.68 3.27 -47.55
N ILE A 126 -9.59 3.24 -46.78
CA ILE A 126 -8.41 4.05 -47.08
C ILE A 126 -7.20 3.15 -47.08
N LYS A 127 -6.44 3.14 -48.18
CA LYS A 127 -5.16 2.45 -48.25
C LYS A 127 -4.08 3.28 -47.55
N MET A 128 -3.36 2.67 -46.62
CA MET A 128 -2.25 3.29 -45.88
C MET A 128 -0.98 3.27 -46.72
N GLU A 129 -0.72 4.31 -47.51
CA GLU A 129 0.41 4.35 -48.46
C GLU A 129 1.65 5.06 -47.94
N ASN A 130 1.58 5.65 -46.75
CA ASN A 130 2.66 6.42 -46.15
C ASN A 130 3.01 5.84 -44.78
N THR A 131 4.26 6.05 -44.37
CA THR A 131 4.71 5.84 -42.99
C THR A 131 4.69 7.19 -42.27
N GLY A 132 4.65 7.18 -40.95
CA GLY A 132 4.62 8.36 -40.10
C GLY A 132 3.39 8.46 -39.21
N ARG A 133 3.21 9.63 -38.60
CA ARG A 133 2.11 9.93 -37.67
C ARG A 133 0.86 10.34 -38.44
N TYR A 134 -0.16 9.48 -38.38
CA TYR A 134 -1.46 9.76 -38.94
C TYR A 134 -2.34 10.56 -37.98
N GLN A 135 -3.02 11.57 -38.53
CA GLN A 135 -4.09 12.32 -37.89
C GLN A 135 -5.31 12.27 -38.81
N ILE A 136 -6.38 11.65 -38.32
CA ILE A 136 -7.66 11.47 -39.00
C ILE A 136 -8.68 12.41 -38.38
N SER A 137 -9.28 13.23 -39.23
CA SER A 137 -10.42 14.08 -38.91
C SER A 137 -11.47 13.96 -40.00
N VAL A 138 -12.69 14.40 -39.69
CA VAL A 138 -13.82 14.36 -40.61
C VAL A 138 -14.35 15.78 -40.79
N ARG A 139 -14.66 16.12 -42.04
CA ARG A 139 -15.25 17.40 -42.41
C ARG A 139 -16.56 17.14 -43.15
N ILE A 140 -17.62 17.77 -42.66
CA ILE A 140 -18.94 17.72 -43.28
C ILE A 140 -19.13 18.98 -44.10
N TRP A 141 -19.49 18.80 -45.35
CA TRP A 141 -19.77 19.81 -46.35
C TRP A 141 -21.24 19.79 -46.74
N ASP A 142 -21.68 20.82 -47.44
CA ASP A 142 -22.89 20.71 -48.26
C ASP A 142 -22.74 19.61 -49.33
N ALA A 143 -23.86 19.16 -49.90
CA ALA A 143 -23.86 18.08 -50.91
C ALA A 143 -23.01 18.39 -52.16
N HIS A 144 -22.64 19.66 -52.40
CA HIS A 144 -21.85 20.11 -53.54
C HIS A 144 -20.37 20.36 -53.18
N PHE A 145 -19.95 20.09 -51.93
CA PHE A 145 -18.61 20.38 -51.41
C PHE A 145 -18.17 21.85 -51.57
N LYS A 146 -19.11 22.80 -51.48
CA LYS A 146 -18.82 24.24 -51.59
C LYS A 146 -18.65 24.91 -50.22
N ARG A 147 -19.48 24.55 -49.24
CA ARG A 147 -19.46 25.12 -47.88
C ARG A 147 -19.25 24.04 -46.83
N ILE A 148 -18.33 24.29 -45.91
CA ILE A 148 -18.13 23.45 -44.72
C ILE A 148 -19.28 23.71 -43.73
N LEU A 149 -19.96 22.64 -43.31
CA LEU A 149 -21.04 22.68 -42.32
C LEU A 149 -20.53 22.35 -40.91
N LEU A 150 -19.60 21.40 -40.80
CA LEU A 150 -19.06 20.92 -39.53
C LEU A 150 -17.64 20.37 -39.72
N ASN A 151 -16.78 20.57 -38.72
CA ASN A 151 -15.49 19.90 -38.61
C ASN A 151 -15.46 19.05 -37.34
N THR A 152 -14.65 18.00 -37.33
CA THR A 152 -14.24 17.33 -36.09
C THR A 152 -13.67 18.36 -35.11
N THR A 153 -14.13 18.27 -33.87
CA THR A 153 -13.66 19.07 -32.74
C THR A 153 -12.26 18.65 -32.32
N THR A 154 -11.44 19.60 -31.89
CA THR A 154 -10.10 19.32 -31.36
C THR A 154 -10.21 18.34 -30.20
N GLY A 155 -9.48 17.23 -30.25
CA GLY A 155 -9.55 16.14 -29.28
C GLY A 155 -10.37 14.92 -29.72
N ASP A 156 -11.31 15.08 -30.66
CA ASP A 156 -12.10 13.97 -31.21
C ASP A 156 -11.46 13.32 -32.45
N GLU A 157 -10.31 13.83 -32.86
CA GLU A 157 -9.50 13.30 -33.94
C GLU A 157 -8.94 11.92 -33.55
N ARG A 158 -8.60 11.12 -34.56
CA ARG A 158 -7.97 9.81 -34.33
C ARG A 158 -6.54 9.86 -34.78
N TYR A 159 -5.66 9.31 -33.96
CA TYR A 159 -4.24 9.33 -34.20
C TYR A 159 -3.69 7.91 -34.10
N PHE A 160 -2.75 7.59 -34.96
CA PHE A 160 -1.96 6.36 -34.90
C PHE A 160 -0.64 6.58 -35.64
N PHE A 161 0.29 5.64 -35.52
CA PHE A 161 1.61 5.70 -36.14
C PHE A 161 1.82 4.46 -37.02
N ILE A 162 2.41 4.64 -38.20
CA ILE A 162 2.86 3.55 -39.07
C ILE A 162 4.37 3.69 -39.24
N ALA A 163 5.14 2.78 -38.64
CA ALA A 163 6.60 2.85 -38.68
C ALA A 163 7.20 2.49 -40.04
N SER A 164 8.19 3.26 -40.49
CA SER A 164 9.12 2.86 -41.53
C SER A 164 10.23 1.96 -40.97
N PRO A 165 10.96 1.21 -41.82
CA PRO A 165 12.14 0.45 -41.38
C PRO A 165 13.18 1.32 -40.66
N GLN A 166 13.40 2.56 -41.13
CA GLN A 166 14.30 3.52 -40.48
C GLN A 166 13.79 3.92 -39.10
N ASP A 167 12.48 4.16 -38.94
CA ASP A 167 11.90 4.52 -37.63
C ASP A 167 12.12 3.40 -36.61
N VAL A 168 11.99 2.14 -37.04
CA VAL A 168 12.23 0.97 -36.19
C VAL A 168 13.69 0.88 -35.75
N GLU A 169 14.63 1.13 -36.67
CA GLU A 169 16.06 1.11 -36.36
C GLU A 169 16.44 2.25 -35.40
N VAL A 170 15.91 3.46 -35.63
CA VAL A 170 16.07 4.60 -34.73
C VAL A 170 15.46 4.32 -33.36
N ALA A 171 14.24 3.77 -33.30
CA ALA A 171 13.57 3.44 -32.04
C ALA A 171 14.33 2.39 -31.23
N LYS A 172 14.81 1.31 -31.88
CA LYS A 172 15.66 0.29 -31.24
C LYS A 172 16.96 0.90 -30.72
N THR A 173 17.59 1.77 -31.51
CA THR A 173 18.84 2.43 -31.13
C THR A 173 18.62 3.41 -29.98
N GLN A 174 17.53 4.16 -29.96
CA GLN A 174 17.18 5.08 -28.87
C GLN A 174 16.87 4.34 -27.56
N LEU A 175 16.19 3.19 -27.64
CA LEU A 175 15.96 2.32 -26.49
C LEU A 175 17.26 1.66 -25.98
N ALA A 176 18.17 1.29 -26.89
CA ALA A 176 19.45 0.67 -26.53
C ALA A 176 20.51 1.65 -26.02
N SER A 177 20.50 2.90 -26.51
CA SER A 177 21.55 3.89 -26.19
C SER A 177 21.22 4.80 -25.02
N GLY A 178 19.96 4.84 -24.55
CA GLY A 178 19.55 5.70 -23.44
C GLY A 178 19.72 7.21 -23.67
N VAL A 179 20.09 7.65 -24.89
CA VAL A 179 20.36 9.05 -25.22
C VAL A 179 19.38 9.55 -26.28
N ARG A 180 18.59 10.58 -25.93
CA ARG A 180 17.76 11.33 -26.89
C ARG A 180 18.56 12.49 -27.49
N VAL A 181 18.47 12.64 -28.82
CA VAL A 181 18.91 13.84 -29.55
C VAL A 181 17.83 14.94 -29.45
N SER A 182 18.27 16.11 -29.02
CA SER A 182 17.69 17.46 -29.21
C SER A 182 16.26 17.72 -28.70
N GLY A 183 16.20 18.34 -27.52
CA GLY A 183 15.40 19.54 -27.33
C GLY A 183 13.89 19.37 -27.17
N LYS A 184 13.43 18.62 -26.18
CA LYS A 184 12.12 18.79 -25.53
C LYS A 184 12.18 18.11 -24.16
N ARG A 185 11.55 18.74 -23.17
CA ARG A 185 11.59 18.43 -21.72
C ARG A 185 12.01 16.99 -21.40
N ILE A 186 13.02 16.88 -20.54
CA ILE A 186 13.41 15.64 -19.86
C ILE A 186 12.21 15.22 -19.03
N ILE A 187 11.33 14.39 -19.62
CA ILE A 187 10.47 13.54 -18.83
C ILE A 187 11.39 12.42 -18.39
N SER A 188 11.88 12.54 -17.16
CA SER A 188 12.51 11.41 -16.48
C SER A 188 11.58 10.21 -16.66
N PRO A 189 12.09 9.02 -17.04
CA PRO A 189 11.26 7.82 -17.08
C PRO A 189 10.45 7.75 -15.79
N LEU A 190 9.20 7.27 -15.84
CA LEU A 190 8.41 6.99 -14.65
C LEU A 190 9.21 5.99 -13.82
N ARG A 191 10.03 6.51 -12.92
CA ARG A 191 10.79 5.75 -11.94
C ARG A 191 9.80 5.54 -10.83
N PHE A 192 9.29 4.32 -10.73
CA PHE A 192 8.73 3.88 -9.47
C PHE A 192 9.87 4.00 -8.45
N ASP A 193 9.56 4.57 -7.29
CA ASP A 193 10.48 4.47 -6.19
C ASP A 193 10.76 2.98 -5.97
N PRO A 194 12.01 2.57 -5.73
CA PRO A 194 12.32 1.18 -5.40
C PRO A 194 11.41 0.64 -4.28
N PRO A 195 11.28 -0.69 -4.14
CA PRO A 195 10.56 -1.25 -3.00
C PRO A 195 11.18 -0.73 -1.69
N ASP A 196 10.39 -0.69 -0.62
CA ASP A 196 10.87 -0.26 0.71
C ASP A 196 10.29 -1.24 1.73
N LEU A 197 11.04 -2.28 2.06
CA LEU A 197 10.57 -3.38 2.90
C LEU A 197 10.84 -3.05 4.36
N ARG A 198 9.77 -2.96 5.13
CA ARG A 198 9.86 -2.71 6.56
C ARG A 198 8.96 -3.64 7.34
N TRP A 199 9.39 -3.97 8.55
CA TRP A 199 8.53 -4.64 9.51
C TRP A 199 7.56 -3.64 10.12
N GLU A 200 6.27 -3.83 9.85
CA GLU A 200 5.21 -3.07 10.53
C GLU A 200 5.13 -3.47 12.00
N SER A 201 5.22 -4.78 12.29
CA SER A 201 5.26 -5.26 13.67
C SER A 201 5.96 -6.61 13.82
N VAL A 202 6.59 -6.82 14.98
CA VAL A 202 7.18 -8.11 15.40
C VAL A 202 6.68 -8.39 16.82
N GLN A 203 5.60 -9.16 16.92
CA GLN A 203 4.92 -9.44 18.18
C GLN A 203 5.25 -10.85 18.65
N VAL A 204 5.53 -11.00 19.95
CA VAL A 204 5.82 -12.31 20.54
C VAL A 204 5.02 -12.51 21.82
N LEU A 205 4.32 -13.64 21.88
CA LEU A 205 3.53 -14.06 23.03
C LEU A 205 3.96 -15.47 23.49
N PRO A 206 3.99 -15.73 24.80
CA PRO A 206 3.76 -14.78 25.90
C PRO A 206 4.97 -13.86 26.17
N LYS A 207 4.74 -12.72 26.85
CA LYS A 207 5.81 -11.79 27.27
C LYS A 207 6.69 -12.34 28.41
N HIS A 208 6.15 -13.27 29.18
CA HIS A 208 6.88 -14.01 30.22
C HIS A 208 6.63 -15.49 29.96
N ALA A 209 7.65 -16.14 29.42
CA ALA A 209 7.63 -17.53 28.98
C ALA A 209 8.36 -18.42 29.98
N LEU A 210 7.81 -19.60 30.19
CA LEU A 210 8.48 -20.69 30.89
C LEU A 210 9.47 -21.37 29.94
N ARG A 211 10.56 -21.90 30.47
CA ARG A 211 11.45 -22.77 29.69
C ARG A 211 10.66 -23.99 29.19
N GLY A 212 10.83 -24.32 27.91
CA GLY A 212 10.04 -25.35 27.22
C GLY A 212 8.64 -24.88 26.78
N GLU A 213 8.21 -23.67 27.14
CA GLU A 213 6.95 -23.10 26.65
C GLU A 213 7.08 -22.66 25.19
N LYS A 214 6.02 -22.88 24.42
CA LYS A 214 5.93 -22.49 23.03
C LYS A 214 5.64 -20.99 22.91
N LEU A 215 6.52 -20.28 22.23
CA LEU A 215 6.33 -18.90 21.80
C LEU A 215 5.55 -18.86 20.48
N ARG A 216 4.62 -17.93 20.39
CA ARG A 216 3.92 -17.56 19.16
C ARG A 216 4.42 -16.20 18.69
N LEU A 217 4.97 -16.16 17.49
CA LEU A 217 5.48 -14.96 16.85
C LEU A 217 4.54 -14.58 15.72
N ARG A 218 4.13 -13.33 15.68
CA ARG A 218 3.40 -12.72 14.56
C ARG A 218 4.22 -11.57 14.01
N LEU A 219 4.68 -11.71 12.77
CA LEU A 219 5.52 -10.71 12.11
C LEU A 219 4.78 -10.17 10.89
N ASN A 220 4.59 -8.86 10.82
CA ASN A 220 3.96 -8.19 9.68
C ASN A 220 5.04 -7.48 8.88
N LEU A 221 5.30 -7.95 7.66
CA LEU A 221 6.19 -7.31 6.70
C LEU A 221 5.36 -6.47 5.73
N MET A 222 5.81 -5.26 5.43
CA MET A 222 5.12 -4.33 4.54
C MET A 222 6.08 -3.74 3.50
N ASN A 223 5.62 -3.59 2.26
CA ASN A 223 6.34 -2.84 1.24
C ASN A 223 5.72 -1.45 1.19
N VAL A 224 6.46 -0.44 1.63
CA VAL A 224 6.02 0.97 1.57
C VAL A 224 6.65 1.76 0.43
N GLY A 225 7.40 1.06 -0.43
CA GLY A 225 8.02 1.62 -1.62
C GLY A 225 7.06 1.68 -2.81
N GLY A 226 7.59 2.05 -3.95
CA GLY A 226 6.82 2.29 -5.17
C GLY A 226 6.71 1.10 -6.12
N ASP A 227 7.54 0.07 -5.95
CA ASP A 227 7.66 -1.05 -6.88
C ASP A 227 7.36 -2.42 -6.24
N ILE A 228 7.06 -3.40 -7.08
CA ILE A 228 6.84 -4.80 -6.69
C ILE A 228 8.19 -5.45 -6.40
N VAL A 229 8.25 -6.26 -5.35
CA VAL A 229 9.41 -7.08 -5.03
C VAL A 229 9.10 -8.57 -5.16
N LYS A 230 10.10 -9.38 -5.48
CA LYS A 230 10.00 -10.84 -5.60
C LYS A 230 11.07 -11.53 -4.77
N ASP A 231 10.83 -12.79 -4.44
CA ASP A 231 11.78 -13.69 -3.78
C ASP A 231 12.39 -13.09 -2.50
N ILE A 232 11.54 -12.52 -1.66
CA ILE A 232 11.94 -11.82 -0.44
C ILE A 232 12.37 -12.84 0.61
N ALA A 233 13.67 -12.87 0.91
CA ALA A 233 14.22 -13.63 2.02
C ALA A 233 14.08 -12.84 3.33
N THR A 234 13.72 -13.52 4.41
CA THR A 234 13.73 -12.94 5.76
C THR A 234 14.48 -13.84 6.73
N LYS A 235 15.03 -13.24 7.79
CA LYS A 235 15.77 -13.94 8.83
C LYS A 235 15.26 -13.51 10.19
N VAL A 236 14.71 -14.47 10.94
CA VAL A 236 14.20 -14.27 12.29
C VAL A 236 15.17 -14.92 13.26
N GLN A 237 15.66 -14.15 14.23
CA GLN A 237 16.64 -14.61 15.22
C GLN A 237 16.23 -14.17 16.63
N TYR A 238 16.68 -14.89 17.65
CA TYR A 238 16.62 -14.43 19.04
C TYR A 238 18.00 -14.16 19.60
N PHE A 239 18.06 -13.32 20.63
CA PHE A 239 19.27 -13.09 21.42
C PHE A 239 18.92 -12.77 22.87
N ASN A 240 19.86 -13.07 23.76
CA ASN A 240 19.80 -12.64 25.15
C ASN A 240 20.18 -11.15 25.24
N VAL A 241 19.38 -10.33 25.91
CA VAL A 241 19.61 -8.87 26.00
C VAL A 241 20.96 -8.54 26.66
N LYS A 242 21.50 -9.43 27.52
CA LYS A 242 22.86 -9.27 28.10
C LYS A 242 23.98 -9.64 27.12
N GLN A 243 23.69 -10.38 26.06
CA GLN A 243 24.65 -10.86 25.06
C GLN A 243 24.12 -10.60 23.62
N PRO A 244 23.92 -9.33 23.21
CA PRO A 244 23.26 -8.98 21.95
C PRO A 244 24.00 -9.42 20.68
N MET A 245 25.30 -9.72 20.80
CA MET A 245 26.12 -10.21 19.68
C MET A 245 25.92 -11.71 19.40
N ARG A 246 25.37 -12.48 20.37
CA ARG A 246 25.08 -13.90 20.21
C ARG A 246 23.63 -14.07 19.79
N LYS A 247 23.42 -14.23 18.48
CA LYS A 247 22.09 -14.41 17.86
C LYS A 247 21.96 -15.85 17.35
N SER A 248 20.80 -16.44 17.59
CA SER A 248 20.44 -17.78 17.12
C SER A 248 19.24 -17.70 16.20
N VAL A 249 19.24 -18.47 15.10
CA VAL A 249 18.16 -18.45 14.10
C VAL A 249 16.93 -19.20 14.62
N ILE A 250 15.76 -18.57 14.46
CA ILE A 250 14.45 -19.18 14.67
C ILE A 250 13.95 -19.78 13.35
N ALA A 251 13.91 -18.94 12.31
CA ALA A 251 13.36 -19.29 11.00
C ALA A 251 13.93 -18.38 9.91
N MET A 252 13.81 -18.83 8.67
CA MET A 252 14.10 -18.05 7.46
C MET A 252 12.90 -18.09 6.51
N PRO A 253 11.79 -17.39 6.83
CA PRO A 253 10.64 -17.33 5.94
C PRO A 253 10.96 -16.66 4.60
N ILE A 254 10.29 -17.09 3.54
CA ILE A 254 10.43 -16.52 2.19
C ILE A 254 9.04 -16.15 1.68
N THR A 255 8.93 -15.01 1.01
CA THR A 255 7.76 -14.57 0.25
C THR A 255 8.10 -14.49 -1.22
N SER A 256 7.21 -14.98 -2.09
CA SER A 256 7.44 -14.99 -3.54
C SER A 256 7.25 -13.65 -4.23
N VAL A 257 6.23 -12.87 -3.85
CA VAL A 257 5.95 -11.55 -4.44
C VAL A 257 5.23 -10.67 -3.44
N MET A 258 5.51 -9.37 -3.47
CA MET A 258 4.80 -8.39 -2.65
C MET A 258 4.63 -7.06 -3.40
N ALA A 259 3.39 -6.59 -3.52
CA ALA A 259 3.05 -5.34 -4.18
C ALA A 259 3.26 -4.13 -3.25
N PRO A 260 3.38 -2.90 -3.79
CA PRO A 260 3.34 -1.67 -3.00
C PRO A 260 2.11 -1.60 -2.09
N GLY A 261 2.33 -1.31 -0.81
CA GLY A 261 1.30 -1.22 0.22
C GLY A 261 0.81 -2.57 0.78
N GLU A 262 1.25 -3.70 0.21
CA GLU A 262 0.86 -5.03 0.70
C GLU A 262 1.54 -5.35 2.04
N ILE A 263 0.79 -6.04 2.91
CA ILE A 263 1.29 -6.56 4.19
C ILE A 263 1.19 -8.08 4.17
N ILE A 264 2.31 -8.74 4.44
CA ILE A 264 2.39 -10.19 4.62
C ILE A 264 2.63 -10.51 6.09
N THR A 265 1.85 -11.44 6.61
CA THR A 265 1.94 -11.89 8.00
C THR A 265 2.60 -13.27 8.07
N PHE A 266 3.68 -13.38 8.83
CA PHE A 266 4.29 -14.64 9.22
C PHE A 266 3.86 -15.01 10.64
N ASP A 267 3.11 -16.09 10.77
CA ASP A 267 2.77 -16.70 12.05
C ASP A 267 3.71 -17.90 12.28
N LEU A 268 4.61 -17.78 13.25
CA LEU A 268 5.62 -18.80 13.59
C LEU A 268 5.42 -19.29 15.03
N GLU A 269 5.70 -20.57 15.24
CA GLU A 269 5.78 -21.16 16.58
C GLU A 269 7.21 -21.61 16.86
N TYR A 270 7.73 -21.28 18.05
CA TYR A 270 9.10 -21.62 18.43
C TYR A 270 9.22 -21.94 19.91
N ILE A 271 10.03 -22.94 20.27
CA ILE A 271 10.37 -23.24 21.67
C ILE A 271 11.84 -22.89 21.85
N LEU A 272 12.15 -22.03 22.83
CA LEU A 272 13.54 -21.71 23.16
C LEU A 272 14.22 -22.99 23.69
N PRO A 273 15.44 -23.32 23.23
CA PRO A 273 16.17 -24.48 23.72
C PRO A 273 16.35 -24.49 25.25
N ASP A 274 16.37 -25.68 25.85
CA ASP A 274 16.40 -25.83 27.31
C ASP A 274 17.73 -25.44 27.96
N ASP A 275 18.78 -25.30 27.15
CA ASP A 275 20.12 -24.87 27.57
C ASP A 275 20.26 -23.34 27.65
N GLN A 276 19.24 -22.59 27.21
CA GLN A 276 19.29 -21.13 27.22
C GLN A 276 19.30 -20.57 28.64
N LEU A 277 20.18 -19.58 28.86
CA LEU A 277 20.28 -18.87 30.13
C LEU A 277 18.95 -18.21 30.47
N LEU A 278 18.54 -18.23 31.74
CA LEU A 278 17.35 -17.48 32.17
C LEU A 278 17.59 -15.97 32.03
N GLY A 279 16.52 -15.21 31.81
CA GLY A 279 16.61 -13.76 31.72
C GLY A 279 15.77 -13.15 30.60
N LYS A 280 16.22 -12.00 30.09
CA LYS A 280 15.50 -11.21 29.09
C LYS A 280 16.01 -11.54 27.69
N TYR A 281 15.09 -11.85 26.79
CA TYR A 281 15.34 -12.13 25.38
C TYR A 281 14.56 -11.16 24.50
N GLN A 282 15.07 -10.96 23.29
CA GLN A 282 14.34 -10.28 22.22
C GLN A 282 14.52 -11.04 20.91
N ILE A 283 13.53 -10.90 20.04
CA ILE A 283 13.58 -11.39 18.68
C ILE A 283 13.91 -10.22 17.77
N ILE A 284 14.78 -10.46 16.79
CA ILE A 284 15.14 -9.55 15.72
C ILE A 284 14.72 -10.20 14.41
N ALA A 285 13.98 -9.45 13.61
CA ALA A 285 13.58 -9.82 12.26
C ALA A 285 14.31 -8.91 11.28
N ILE A 286 14.84 -9.50 10.22
CA ILE A 286 15.60 -8.84 9.18
C ILE A 286 14.97 -9.27 7.86
N VAL A 287 14.54 -8.32 7.03
CA VAL A 287 14.18 -8.59 5.63
C VAL A 287 15.39 -8.32 4.76
N ASP A 288 15.55 -9.10 3.69
CA ASP A 288 16.69 -9.08 2.78
C ASP A 288 18.06 -9.06 3.50
N PRO A 289 18.37 -10.11 4.29
CA PRO A 289 19.59 -10.14 5.09
C PRO A 289 20.88 -10.14 4.25
N ASP A 290 20.81 -10.53 2.98
CA ASP A 290 21.93 -10.61 2.04
C ASP A 290 22.03 -9.34 1.16
N ASN A 291 21.10 -8.39 1.31
CA ASN A 291 21.05 -7.09 0.64
C ASN A 291 20.99 -7.21 -0.90
N GLU A 292 20.26 -8.20 -1.40
CA GLU A 292 20.14 -8.49 -2.83
C GLU A 292 19.10 -7.60 -3.54
N ILE A 293 18.15 -7.04 -2.78
CA ILE A 293 17.08 -6.17 -3.27
C ILE A 293 17.50 -4.72 -3.01
N GLU A 294 17.54 -3.90 -4.06
CA GLU A 294 17.79 -2.46 -3.92
C GLU A 294 16.54 -1.78 -3.34
N GLU A 295 16.63 -1.28 -2.12
CA GLU A 295 15.52 -0.66 -1.39
C GLU A 295 15.63 0.86 -1.40
N LEU A 296 14.48 1.55 -1.24
CA LEU A 296 14.48 3.01 -1.08
C LEU A 296 15.23 3.43 0.21
N LYS A 297 15.16 2.60 1.26
CA LYS A 297 15.83 2.82 2.55
C LYS A 297 16.36 1.53 3.17
N GLU A 298 17.61 1.21 2.86
CA GLU A 298 18.35 0.04 3.39
C GLU A 298 18.43 -0.09 4.93
N ASN A 299 18.05 0.93 5.71
CA ASN A 299 18.21 0.94 7.16
C ASN A 299 16.91 0.69 7.95
N ASN A 300 15.78 0.43 7.29
CA ASN A 300 14.48 0.19 7.94
C ASN A 300 14.02 -1.28 7.85
N ASN A 301 14.85 -2.16 7.30
CA ASN A 301 14.61 -3.59 7.11
C ASN A 301 14.77 -4.45 8.39
N ILE A 302 15.12 -3.82 9.52
CA ILE A 302 15.32 -4.50 10.81
C ILE A 302 14.31 -4.03 11.85
N ALA A 303 13.62 -4.97 12.51
CA ALA A 303 12.80 -4.69 13.69
C ALA A 303 13.07 -5.65 14.85
N LYS A 304 12.77 -5.17 16.06
CA LYS A 304 12.89 -5.94 17.30
C LYS A 304 11.52 -6.13 17.96
N SER A 305 11.32 -7.27 18.59
CA SER A 305 10.12 -7.56 19.35
C SER A 305 10.09 -6.89 20.73
N ASN A 306 8.95 -7.02 21.40
CA ASN A 306 8.88 -6.88 22.85
C ASN A 306 9.90 -7.79 23.56
N VAL A 307 10.35 -7.36 24.73
CA VAL A 307 11.21 -8.19 25.60
C VAL A 307 10.40 -9.37 26.13
N ILE A 308 10.99 -10.55 26.08
CA ILE A 308 10.46 -11.80 26.61
C ILE A 308 11.28 -12.17 27.84
N LYS A 309 10.61 -12.36 28.99
CA LYS A 309 11.25 -12.88 30.20
C LYS A 309 11.17 -14.41 30.19
N LEU A 310 12.32 -15.07 30.11
CA LEU A 310 12.46 -16.52 30.23
C LEU A 310 12.80 -16.89 31.67
N SER A 311 12.02 -17.78 32.26
CA SER A 311 12.22 -18.28 33.62
C SER A 311 11.76 -19.73 33.76
N ASP A 312 12.20 -20.41 34.80
CA ASP A 312 11.69 -21.75 35.15
C ASP A 312 10.36 -21.70 35.94
N ILE A 313 10.12 -20.60 36.66
CA ILE A 313 8.92 -20.36 37.46
C ILE A 313 8.44 -18.93 37.22
N LYS A 314 7.18 -18.78 36.86
CA LYS A 314 6.51 -17.52 36.52
C LYS A 314 5.54 -17.13 37.62
N LEU A 315 5.72 -15.94 38.19
CA LEU A 315 4.78 -15.38 39.17
C LEU A 315 3.57 -14.76 38.45
N LEU A 316 2.36 -15.08 38.91
CA LEU A 316 1.11 -14.60 38.34
C LEU A 316 0.43 -13.59 39.29
N LEU A 317 0.19 -14.00 40.53
CA LEU A 317 -0.43 -13.16 41.56
C LEU A 317 0.23 -13.42 42.92
N PRO A 318 0.37 -12.41 43.79
CA PRO A 318 0.15 -10.99 43.52
C PRO A 318 1.19 -10.43 42.51
N THR A 319 0.77 -9.52 41.63
CA THR A 319 1.69 -8.84 40.71
C THR A 319 2.63 -7.89 41.46
N ASP A 320 3.68 -7.41 40.80
CA ASP A 320 4.56 -6.41 41.41
C ASP A 320 3.78 -5.15 41.82
N LYS A 321 4.05 -4.67 43.05
CA LYS A 321 3.38 -3.55 43.72
C LYS A 321 1.88 -3.73 43.97
N PHE A 322 1.41 -4.98 43.98
CA PHE A 322 0.04 -5.28 44.38
C PHE A 322 -0.19 -4.92 45.86
N SER A 323 -1.40 -4.50 46.21
CA SER A 323 -1.78 -4.23 47.60
C SER A 323 -2.91 -5.15 48.02
N PHE A 324 -2.69 -5.96 49.06
CA PHE A 324 -3.75 -6.68 49.74
C PHE A 324 -4.44 -5.77 50.76
N GLU A 325 -5.70 -6.07 51.07
CA GLU A 325 -6.36 -5.57 52.27
C GLU A 325 -5.98 -6.47 53.45
N GLU A 326 -5.76 -5.90 54.64
CA GLU A 326 -5.35 -6.64 55.85
C GLU A 326 -6.31 -7.80 56.19
N ASN A 327 -7.62 -7.58 56.02
CA ASN A 327 -8.66 -8.59 56.23
C ASN A 327 -9.09 -9.31 54.93
N GLY A 328 -8.38 -9.05 53.83
CA GLY A 328 -8.68 -9.60 52.52
C GLY A 328 -8.20 -11.03 52.33
N LEU A 329 -8.55 -11.60 51.18
CA LEU A 329 -8.04 -12.89 50.75
C LEU A 329 -6.62 -12.73 50.21
N PHE A 330 -5.67 -13.43 50.83
CA PHE A 330 -4.33 -13.55 50.29
C PHE A 330 -4.27 -14.72 49.32
N LEU A 331 -3.92 -14.43 48.07
CA LEU A 331 -3.82 -15.43 47.01
C LEU A 331 -2.47 -15.28 46.33
N PHE A 332 -1.70 -16.37 46.34
CA PHE A 332 -0.47 -16.50 45.58
C PHE A 332 -0.67 -17.52 44.47
N GLN A 333 -0.32 -17.16 43.25
CA GLN A 333 -0.40 -18.01 42.06
C GLN A 333 0.87 -17.88 41.24
N TRP A 334 1.37 -19.01 40.76
CA TRP A 334 2.52 -19.10 39.89
C TRP A 334 2.29 -20.16 38.83
N ASP A 335 3.24 -20.28 37.91
CA ASP A 335 3.24 -21.36 36.94
C ASP A 335 4.67 -21.89 36.74
N SER A 336 4.76 -23.17 36.38
CA SER A 336 6.00 -23.84 36.04
C SER A 336 5.70 -25.09 35.21
N LEU A 337 6.55 -25.37 34.22
CA LEU A 337 6.52 -26.61 33.45
C LEU A 337 7.49 -27.65 34.01
N ALA A 338 8.56 -27.21 34.67
CA ALA A 338 9.66 -28.08 35.08
C ALA A 338 9.56 -28.56 36.53
N PHE A 339 8.83 -27.87 37.40
CA PHE A 339 8.79 -28.14 38.84
C PHE A 339 7.39 -28.57 39.27
N SER A 340 7.32 -29.47 40.27
CA SER A 340 6.06 -30.08 40.73
C SER A 340 5.81 -29.90 42.22
N GLU A 341 6.80 -29.41 42.97
CA GLU A 341 6.67 -29.11 44.39
C GLU A 341 7.23 -27.71 44.65
N PHE A 342 6.54 -26.91 45.45
CA PHE A 342 6.84 -25.51 45.63
C PHE A 342 6.84 -25.09 47.10
N LYS A 343 7.44 -23.94 47.33
CA LYS A 343 7.44 -23.22 48.59
C LYS A 343 7.51 -21.73 48.28
N ILE A 344 6.70 -20.94 48.97
CA ILE A 344 6.69 -19.49 48.82
C ILE A 344 7.58 -18.90 49.91
N GLN A 345 8.38 -17.89 49.56
CA GLN A 345 9.10 -17.10 50.53
C GLN A 345 8.54 -15.69 50.52
N VAL A 346 8.24 -15.17 51.70
CA VAL A 346 7.79 -13.79 51.90
C VAL A 346 8.76 -13.11 52.83
N GLY A 347 9.31 -11.97 52.41
CA GLY A 347 10.34 -11.26 53.14
C GLY A 347 10.25 -9.76 53.00
N VAL A 348 11.10 -9.06 53.74
CA VAL A 348 11.20 -7.59 53.71
C VAL A 348 12.43 -7.08 52.93
N ASP A 349 13.22 -8.01 52.40
CA ASP A 349 14.40 -7.74 51.59
C ASP A 349 14.23 -8.36 50.19
N GLU A 350 14.57 -7.61 49.15
CA GLU A 350 14.43 -8.04 47.76
C GLU A 350 15.30 -9.25 47.41
N LYS A 351 16.46 -9.42 48.05
CA LYS A 351 17.44 -10.47 47.75
C LYS A 351 17.22 -11.75 48.54
N PHE A 352 16.52 -11.68 49.69
CA PHE A 352 16.31 -12.79 50.61
C PHE A 352 17.63 -13.45 51.05
N GLU A 353 18.65 -12.64 51.37
CA GLU A 353 19.96 -13.12 51.85
C GLU A 353 19.96 -13.41 53.35
N ASP A 354 19.24 -12.61 54.15
CA ASP A 354 19.11 -12.78 55.60
C ASP A 354 17.92 -13.71 55.95
N ALA A 355 18.23 -14.89 56.50
CA ALA A 355 17.24 -15.86 56.97
C ALA A 355 16.30 -15.32 58.05
N GLY A 356 16.70 -14.28 58.78
CA GLY A 356 15.84 -13.59 59.75
C GLY A 356 14.92 -12.52 59.14
N SER A 357 14.97 -12.32 57.82
CA SER A 357 14.24 -11.27 57.10
C SER A 357 13.22 -11.84 56.10
N TYR A 358 12.91 -13.13 56.18
CA TYR A 358 11.83 -13.77 55.44
C TYR A 358 11.31 -15.01 56.17
N PHE A 359 10.15 -15.52 55.74
CA PHE A 359 9.58 -16.78 56.18
C PHE A 359 9.03 -17.59 55.00
N ASP A 360 8.88 -18.90 55.21
CA ASP A 360 8.43 -19.84 54.18
C ASP A 360 6.94 -20.18 54.34
N LEU A 361 6.23 -20.40 53.23
CA LEU A 361 4.88 -20.95 53.20
C LEU A 361 4.83 -22.17 52.28
N PRO A 362 4.40 -23.35 52.77
CA PRO A 362 4.11 -23.65 54.17
C PRO A 362 5.38 -23.68 55.04
N GLN A 363 5.21 -23.48 56.34
CA GLN A 363 6.30 -23.51 57.31
C GLN A 363 6.93 -24.92 57.46
N GLY A 364 8.20 -24.96 57.84
CA GLY A 364 8.96 -26.20 58.07
C GLY A 364 9.37 -26.93 56.78
N ASN A 365 9.34 -28.26 56.81
CA ASN A 365 9.83 -29.12 55.71
C ASN A 365 8.77 -29.45 54.66
N ARG A 366 7.58 -28.84 54.73
CA ARG A 366 6.47 -29.11 53.82
C ARG A 366 6.64 -28.36 52.50
N TRP A 367 6.11 -28.94 51.43
CA TRP A 367 6.06 -28.39 50.08
C TRP A 367 4.66 -28.57 49.53
N ILE A 368 4.23 -27.66 48.67
CA ILE A 368 2.90 -27.68 48.03
C ILE A 368 3.04 -28.17 46.60
N ALA A 369 2.13 -29.05 46.17
CA ALA A 369 2.10 -29.55 44.79
C ALA A 369 1.27 -28.65 43.87
N ASP A 370 0.33 -27.90 44.45
CA ASP A 370 -0.50 -26.95 43.73
C ASP A 370 0.31 -25.74 43.26
N LYS A 371 -0.19 -25.06 42.23
CA LYS A 371 0.39 -23.84 41.66
C LYS A 371 -0.24 -22.56 42.23
N GLU A 372 -1.01 -22.74 43.30
CA GLU A 372 -1.64 -21.67 44.05
C GLU A 372 -1.60 -21.97 45.54
N LEU A 373 -1.61 -20.91 46.33
CA LEU A 373 -1.70 -20.98 47.78
C LEU A 373 -2.62 -19.88 48.28
N VAL A 374 -3.60 -20.28 49.08
CA VAL A 374 -4.37 -19.40 49.95
C VAL A 374 -3.89 -19.64 51.38
N PRO A 375 -3.08 -18.75 51.96
CA PRO A 375 -2.67 -18.86 53.36
C PRO A 375 -3.90 -18.83 54.27
N LEU A 376 -3.83 -19.52 55.41
CA LEU A 376 -4.91 -19.49 56.38
C LEU A 376 -5.09 -18.07 56.96
N ALA A 377 -6.33 -17.72 57.28
CA ALA A 377 -6.65 -16.42 57.86
C ALA A 377 -5.80 -16.15 59.12
N GLY A 378 -5.13 -14.99 59.16
CA GLY A 378 -4.26 -14.57 60.25
C GLY A 378 -2.82 -15.11 60.22
N GLU A 379 -2.53 -16.16 59.46
CA GLU A 379 -1.17 -16.71 59.34
C GLU A 379 -0.25 -15.72 58.60
N LEU A 380 -0.59 -15.37 57.36
CA LEU A 380 0.23 -14.46 56.56
C LEU A 380 0.25 -13.02 57.10
N PRO A 381 -0.90 -12.36 57.40
CA PRO A 381 -0.88 -10.98 57.89
C PRO A 381 -0.09 -10.84 59.19
N GLY A 382 -0.27 -11.76 60.14
CA GLY A 382 0.44 -11.74 61.42
C GLY A 382 1.95 -11.85 61.26
N MET A 383 2.41 -12.83 60.46
CA MET A 383 3.84 -13.01 60.20
C MET A 383 4.45 -11.84 59.42
N ALA A 384 3.77 -11.38 58.36
CA ALA A 384 4.24 -10.28 57.52
C ALA A 384 4.32 -8.95 58.30
N MET A 385 3.28 -8.61 59.06
CA MET A 385 3.25 -7.40 59.90
C MET A 385 4.28 -7.46 61.02
N GLY A 386 4.45 -8.64 61.67
CA GLY A 386 5.48 -8.84 62.68
C GLY A 386 6.89 -8.64 62.12
N LEU A 387 7.17 -9.20 60.94
CA LEU A 387 8.45 -9.07 60.26
C LEU A 387 8.75 -7.62 59.85
N MET A 388 7.75 -6.93 59.27
CA MET A 388 7.85 -5.52 58.90
C MET A 388 8.16 -4.62 60.10
N ARG A 389 7.48 -4.82 61.24
CA ARG A 389 7.74 -4.08 62.48
C ARG A 389 9.13 -4.36 63.03
N ALA A 390 9.54 -5.63 63.09
CA ALA A 390 10.83 -6.03 63.65
C ALA A 390 12.03 -5.52 62.85
N LYS A 391 11.86 -5.31 61.53
CA LYS A 391 12.92 -4.87 60.62
C LYS A 391 12.78 -3.42 60.17
N GLU A 392 11.77 -2.70 60.69
CA GLU A 392 11.44 -1.31 60.32
C GLU A 392 11.28 -1.11 58.80
N LYS A 393 10.56 -2.04 58.15
CA LYS A 393 10.27 -2.02 56.71
C LYS A 393 8.77 -1.92 56.47
N ASN A 394 8.37 -1.35 55.34
CA ASN A 394 6.98 -1.13 54.96
C ASN A 394 6.60 -1.78 53.61
N GLN A 395 7.51 -2.58 53.05
CA GLN A 395 7.33 -3.26 51.77
C GLN A 395 7.68 -4.74 51.95
N LEU A 396 6.86 -5.59 51.34
CA LEU A 396 7.09 -7.03 51.30
C LEU A 396 7.48 -7.44 49.89
N PHE A 397 8.24 -8.53 49.83
CA PHE A 397 8.66 -9.18 48.62
C PHE A 397 8.27 -10.64 48.71
N TRP A 398 7.94 -11.24 47.57
CA TRP A 398 7.70 -12.67 47.50
C TRP A 398 8.37 -13.31 46.30
N ARG A 399 8.73 -14.57 46.48
CA ARG A 399 9.26 -15.45 45.44
C ARG A 399 8.82 -16.88 45.70
N VAL A 400 8.94 -17.73 44.68
CA VAL A 400 8.64 -19.16 44.74
C VAL A 400 9.93 -19.94 44.53
N ILE A 401 10.17 -20.92 45.39
CA ILE A 401 11.17 -21.96 45.20
C ILE A 401 10.43 -23.20 44.70
N GLY A 402 10.85 -23.73 43.55
CA GLY A 402 10.38 -25.00 43.02
C GLY A 402 11.44 -26.07 43.18
N ARG A 403 11.02 -27.30 43.46
CA ARG A 403 11.90 -28.49 43.46
C ARG A 403 11.31 -29.62 42.61
N GLN A 404 12.21 -30.42 42.06
CA GLN A 404 11.90 -31.68 41.40
C GLN A 404 12.17 -32.85 42.35
N ALA A 405 11.58 -34.02 42.07
CA ALA A 405 11.90 -35.27 42.76
C ALA A 405 13.39 -35.65 42.67
N SER A 406 14.09 -35.20 41.62
CA SER A 406 15.54 -35.35 41.43
C SER A 406 16.38 -34.53 42.41
N GLY A 407 15.77 -33.63 43.18
CA GLY A 407 16.44 -32.69 44.09
C GLY A 407 16.90 -31.39 43.42
N ARG A 408 16.76 -31.23 42.10
CA ARG A 408 17.02 -29.95 41.42
C ARG A 408 16.03 -28.90 41.92
N GLN A 409 16.53 -27.70 42.21
CA GLN A 409 15.72 -26.56 42.63
C GLN A 409 15.88 -25.38 41.67
N ALA A 410 14.85 -24.55 41.59
CA ALA A 410 14.89 -23.24 40.94
C ALA A 410 14.15 -22.21 41.77
N ILE A 411 14.54 -20.96 41.61
CA ILE A 411 13.93 -19.82 42.28
C ILE A 411 13.32 -18.93 41.20
N SER A 412 12.09 -18.47 41.43
CA SER A 412 11.41 -17.53 40.55
C SER A 412 12.07 -16.16 40.56
N GLY A 413 11.54 -15.24 39.75
CA GLY A 413 11.74 -13.81 40.02
C GLY A 413 11.12 -13.38 41.35
N ILE A 414 11.31 -12.11 41.72
CA ILE A 414 10.74 -11.51 42.92
C ILE A 414 9.75 -10.44 42.51
N TYR A 415 8.60 -10.38 43.18
CA TYR A 415 7.63 -9.28 43.09
C TYR A 415 7.43 -8.67 44.46
N SER A 416 7.20 -7.36 44.49
CA SER A 416 6.85 -6.65 45.72
C SER A 416 5.34 -6.59 45.91
N PHE A 417 4.88 -6.48 47.16
CA PHE A 417 3.50 -6.22 47.50
C PHE A 417 3.40 -5.47 48.84
N SER A 418 2.24 -4.90 49.13
CA SER A 418 1.90 -4.23 50.38
C SER A 418 0.64 -4.80 51.02
N ILE A 419 0.45 -4.54 52.30
CA ILE A 419 -0.79 -4.81 53.02
C ILE A 419 -1.34 -3.47 53.49
N ALA A 420 -2.48 -3.07 52.94
CA ALA A 420 -3.20 -1.89 53.35
C ALA A 420 -3.98 -2.19 54.64
N PRO A 421 -3.89 -1.32 55.67
CA PRO A 421 -4.68 -1.49 56.89
C PRO A 421 -6.16 -1.46 56.55
N ALA A 422 -6.96 -2.23 57.28
CA ALA A 422 -8.42 -2.17 57.13
C ALA A 422 -8.89 -0.71 57.36
N SER A 423 -9.65 -0.14 56.43
CA SER A 423 -10.22 1.19 56.59
C SER A 423 -11.06 1.22 57.87
N SER A 424 -10.72 2.12 58.79
CA SER A 424 -11.50 2.37 60.01
C SER A 424 -12.79 3.13 59.67
N ASP A 425 -13.67 2.53 58.89
CA ASP A 425 -15.02 3.04 58.69
C ASP A 425 -16.02 2.13 59.41
N SER A 426 -16.90 2.76 60.19
CA SER A 426 -17.92 2.24 61.12
C SER A 426 -17.45 1.85 62.53
N SER A 427 -17.22 2.88 63.36
CA SER A 427 -17.65 2.86 64.76
C SER A 427 -18.98 3.61 64.88
#